data_AF-S7N5R0-F1
#
_entry.id   AF-S7N5R0-F1
#
_cell.length_a   1.000
_cell.length_b   1.000
_cell.length_c   1.000
_cell.angle_alpha   90.00
_cell.angle_beta   90.00
_cell.angle_gamma   90.00
#
_symmetry.space_group_name_H-M   'P 1'
#
loop_
_entity.id
_entity.type
_entity.pdbx_description
1 polymer ?
#
loop_
_entity_poly.entity_id
_entity_poly.type
_entity_poly.pdbx_seq_one_letter_code
_entity_poly.pdbx_strand_id
1 'polypeptide(L)'
;MLNGKRDGTFLIRESSQRGCYACSVVVDGDTKHCVIYRTATGLGFAEPYNLYGSLKELVLHYQHTSLVQHNDALTVTLAHPVRAPGPGPPPAAR
;
A
#
# COMPACT_ATOMS: atom_id res chain seq x y z
N MET A 1 5.69 11.16 -8.27
CA MET A 1 4.30 10.74 -7.99
C MET A 1 3.96 10.75 -6.50
N LEU A 2 4.89 10.39 -5.60
CA LEU A 2 4.67 10.45 -4.14
C LEU A 2 5.33 11.67 -3.46
N ASN A 3 6.24 12.37 -4.13
CA ASN A 3 6.92 13.54 -3.57
C ASN A 3 5.91 14.63 -3.15
N GLY A 4 6.01 15.09 -1.90
CA GLY A 4 5.11 16.09 -1.31
C GLY A 4 3.68 15.61 -1.03
N LYS A 5 3.43 14.28 -1.03
CA LYS A 5 2.14 13.72 -0.57
C LYS A 5 2.18 13.51 0.94
N ARG A 6 1.00 13.45 1.57
CA ARG A 6 0.86 13.16 3.00
C ARG A 6 1.24 11.72 3.33
N ASP A 7 1.60 11.49 4.58
CA ASP A 7 1.89 10.16 5.12
C ASP A 7 0.75 9.17 4.90
N GLY A 8 1.10 7.91 4.68
CA GLY A 8 0.16 6.85 4.31
C GLY A 8 -0.34 6.93 2.86
N THR A 9 0.15 7.89 2.05
CA THR A 9 -0.09 7.87 0.60
C THR A 9 0.71 6.76 -0.04
N PHE A 10 0.04 5.88 -0.79
CA PHE A 10 0.66 4.67 -1.32
C PHE A 10 0.28 4.37 -2.76
N LEU A 11 1.14 3.57 -3.40
CA LEU A 11 0.85 2.89 -4.66
C LEU A 11 1.46 1.50 -4.65
N ILE A 12 0.79 0.56 -5.31
CA ILE A 12 1.32 -0.78 -5.59
C ILE A 12 1.66 -0.86 -7.07
N ARG A 13 2.85 -1.38 -7.36
CA ARG A 13 3.40 -1.56 -8.71
C ARG A 13 4.03 -2.93 -8.84
N GLU A 14 4.34 -3.33 -10.07
CA GLU A 14 5.18 -4.50 -10.29
C GLU A 14 6.58 -4.27 -9.70
N SER A 15 7.12 -5.31 -9.07
CA SER A 15 8.50 -5.31 -8.60
C SER A 15 9.45 -5.65 -9.75
N SER A 16 10.71 -5.23 -9.65
CA SER A 16 11.78 -5.75 -10.49
C SER A 16 12.06 -7.23 -10.22
N GLN A 17 11.69 -7.71 -9.03
CA GLN A 17 11.70 -9.12 -8.70
C GLN A 17 10.51 -9.83 -9.37
N ARG A 18 10.79 -10.80 -10.24
CA ARG A 18 9.75 -11.57 -10.94
C ARG A 18 8.77 -12.20 -9.95
N GLY A 19 7.48 -12.09 -10.28
CA GLY A 19 6.40 -12.68 -9.50
C GLY A 19 6.03 -11.91 -8.23
N CYS A 20 6.71 -10.80 -7.90
CA CYS A 20 6.42 -9.99 -6.71
C CYS A 20 5.86 -8.60 -7.08
N TYR A 21 5.24 -7.94 -6.11
CA TYR A 21 4.87 -6.54 -6.21
C TYR A 21 5.74 -5.68 -5.29
N ALA A 22 5.70 -4.37 -5.51
CA ALA A 22 6.30 -3.40 -4.62
C ALA A 22 5.23 -2.39 -4.17
N CYS A 23 5.12 -2.17 -2.88
CA CYS A 23 4.36 -1.08 -2.29
C CYS A 23 5.30 0.09 -2.04
N SER A 24 4.94 1.26 -2.56
CA SER A 24 5.63 2.52 -2.27
C SER A 24 4.70 3.36 -1.41
N VAL A 25 5.14 3.78 -0.23
CA VAL A 25 4.34 4.51 0.75
C VAL A 25 5.11 5.69 1.32
N VAL A 26 4.43 6.81 1.58
CA VAL A 26 5.03 7.97 2.24
C VAL A 26 4.98 7.80 3.76
N VAL A 27 6.12 7.97 4.42
CA VAL A 27 6.31 7.90 5.87
C VAL A 27 7.22 9.03 6.30
N ASP A 28 6.77 9.86 7.23
CA ASP A 28 7.51 11.03 7.73
C ASP A 28 7.99 11.95 6.59
N GLY A 29 7.19 12.09 5.53
CA GLY A 29 7.53 12.87 4.33
C GLY A 29 8.44 12.16 3.31
N ASP A 30 9.04 11.01 3.64
CA ASP A 30 9.90 10.24 2.75
C ASP A 30 9.17 9.06 2.09
N THR A 31 9.57 8.71 0.87
CA THR A 31 9.02 7.53 0.20
C THR A 31 9.80 6.26 0.60
N LYS A 32 9.10 5.31 1.21
CA LYS A 32 9.61 3.98 1.55
C LYS A 32 9.07 2.96 0.55
N HIS A 33 9.84 1.90 0.31
CA HIS A 33 9.46 0.81 -0.58
C HIS A 33 9.55 -0.53 0.15
N CYS A 34 8.46 -1.30 0.13
CA CYS A 34 8.40 -2.65 0.66
C CYS A 34 7.96 -3.64 -0.43
N VAL A 35 8.57 -4.82 -0.44
CA VAL A 35 8.23 -5.90 -1.37
C VAL A 35 6.98 -6.60 -0.84
N ILE A 36 6.03 -6.88 -1.72
CA ILE A 36 4.90 -7.78 -1.46
C ILE A 36 5.24 -9.09 -2.16
N TYR A 37 5.47 -10.13 -1.37
CA TYR A 37 5.72 -11.47 -1.84
C TYR A 37 4.41 -12.11 -2.29
N ARG A 38 4.49 -12.88 -3.38
CA ARG A 38 3.41 -13.77 -3.83
C ARG A 38 3.86 -15.19 -3.56
N THR A 39 3.20 -15.87 -2.64
CA THR A 39 3.48 -17.26 -2.25
C THR A 39 2.29 -18.15 -2.60
N ALA A 40 2.43 -19.46 -2.34
CA ALA A 40 1.32 -20.40 -2.46
C ALA A 40 0.19 -20.15 -1.44
N THR A 41 0.51 -19.54 -0.29
CA THR A 41 -0.45 -19.26 0.79
C THR A 41 -1.15 -17.91 0.64
N GLY A 42 -0.58 -16.99 -0.14
CA GLY A 42 -1.16 -15.67 -0.38
C GLY A 42 -0.12 -14.60 -0.70
N LEU A 43 -0.56 -13.35 -0.62
CA LEU A 43 0.25 -12.15 -0.73
C LEU A 43 0.57 -11.63 0.66
N GLY A 44 1.74 -11.01 0.85
CA GLY A 44 2.11 -10.38 2.12
C GLY A 44 3.47 -9.68 2.09
N PHE A 45 3.78 -8.92 3.14
CA PHE A 45 5.05 -8.21 3.27
C PHE A 45 6.16 -9.08 3.88
N ALA A 46 5.79 -10.03 4.74
CA ALA A 46 6.71 -10.97 5.39
C ALA A 46 5.94 -12.23 5.84
N GLU A 47 6.64 -13.35 5.99
CA GLU A 47 6.11 -14.53 6.70
C GLU A 47 6.00 -14.24 8.21
N PRO A 48 5.01 -14.84 8.91
CA PRO A 48 3.98 -15.76 8.44
C PRO A 48 2.73 -15.08 7.84
N TYR A 49 2.79 -13.78 7.53
CA TYR A 49 1.64 -12.95 7.16
C TYR A 49 1.32 -12.92 5.65
N ASN A 50 1.76 -13.92 4.90
CA ASN A 50 1.42 -14.11 3.48
C ASN A 50 0.06 -14.80 3.34
N LEU A 51 -1.00 -14.11 3.79
CA LEU A 51 -2.32 -14.69 4.03
C LEU A 51 -3.42 -14.10 3.12
N TYR A 52 -3.09 -13.10 2.30
CA TYR A 52 -4.11 -12.37 1.52
C TYR A 52 -4.28 -12.96 0.12
N GLY A 53 -5.51 -13.26 -0.28
CA GLY A 53 -5.81 -13.84 -1.61
C GLY A 53 -5.67 -12.83 -2.75
N SER A 54 -5.72 -11.53 -2.44
CA SER A 54 -5.54 -10.45 -3.42
C SER A 54 -4.83 -9.22 -2.84
N LEU A 55 -4.28 -8.38 -3.74
CA LEU A 55 -3.71 -7.08 -3.35
C LEU A 55 -4.76 -6.18 -2.68
N LYS A 56 -6.03 -6.29 -3.09
CA LYS A 56 -7.12 -5.53 -2.51
C LYS A 56 -7.35 -5.90 -1.05
N GLU A 57 -7.38 -7.19 -0.72
CA GLU A 57 -7.54 -7.67 0.66
C GLU A 57 -6.37 -7.23 1.54
N LEU A 58 -5.15 -7.37 1.03
CA LEU A 58 -3.95 -6.87 1.69
C LEU A 58 -4.08 -5.38 2.02
N VAL A 59 -4.45 -4.56 1.03
CA VAL A 59 -4.64 -3.10 1.23
C VAL A 59 -5.74 -2.80 2.24
N LEU A 60 -6.89 -3.46 2.15
CA LEU A 60 -8.01 -3.24 3.08
C LEU A 60 -7.65 -3.55 4.53
N HIS A 61 -6.81 -4.58 4.75
CA HIS A 61 -6.28 -4.87 6.07
C HIS A 61 -5.31 -3.78 6.55
N TYR A 62 -4.28 -3.47 5.76
CA TYR A 62 -3.28 -2.46 6.13
C TYR A 62 -3.77 -1.01 6.04
N GLN A 63 -5.01 -0.78 5.63
CA GLN A 63 -5.68 0.51 5.80
C GLN A 63 -5.96 0.79 7.29
N HIS A 64 -6.18 -0.26 8.09
CA HIS A 64 -6.50 -0.19 9.52
C HIS A 64 -5.37 -0.74 10.41
N THR A 65 -4.48 -1.56 9.85
CA THR A 65 -3.34 -2.15 10.56
C THR A 65 -2.04 -1.47 10.16
N SER A 66 -1.24 -1.03 11.14
CA SER A 66 0.08 -0.43 10.89
C SER A 66 1.06 -1.44 10.28
N LEU A 67 1.95 -0.93 9.42
CA LEU A 67 3.05 -1.70 8.83
C LEU A 67 4.24 -1.89 9.79
N VAL A 68 4.21 -1.25 10.96
CA VAL A 68 5.29 -1.31 11.98
C VAL A 68 5.70 -2.73 12.34
N GLN A 69 4.74 -3.67 12.34
CA GLN A 69 4.97 -5.08 12.63
C GLN A 69 5.96 -5.78 11.65
N HIS A 70 6.14 -5.21 10.45
CA HIS A 70 7.09 -5.70 9.44
C HIS A 70 8.39 -4.90 9.44
N ASN A 71 8.32 -3.63 9.83
CA ASN A 71 9.45 -2.71 9.86
C ASN A 71 9.11 -1.51 10.74
N ASP A 72 9.86 -1.30 11.83
CA ASP A 72 9.64 -0.21 12.78
C ASP A 72 9.66 1.19 12.13
N ALA A 73 10.28 1.33 10.96
CA ALA A 73 10.33 2.56 10.20
C ALA A 73 9.10 2.80 9.30
N LEU A 74 8.07 1.93 9.35
CA LEU A 74 6.81 2.04 8.62
C LEU A 74 5.64 2.23 9.58
N THR A 75 5.67 3.32 10.36
CA THR A 75 4.67 3.66 11.38
C THR A 75 3.28 4.05 10.83
N VAL A 76 3.06 3.94 9.52
CA VAL A 76 1.84 4.35 8.82
C VAL A 76 0.97 3.17 8.41
N THR A 77 -0.27 3.50 8.01
CA THR A 77 -1.19 2.60 7.31
C THR A 77 -1.27 2.95 5.82
N LEU A 78 -1.81 2.05 5.00
CA LEU A 78 -2.09 2.30 3.58
C LEU A 78 -3.37 3.13 3.42
N ALA A 79 -3.32 4.39 3.83
CA ALA A 79 -4.50 5.25 4.00
C ALA A 79 -4.98 5.92 2.70
N HIS A 80 -4.06 6.31 1.80
CA HIS A 80 -4.40 7.15 0.65
C HIS A 80 -3.87 6.57 -0.67
N PRO A 81 -4.69 5.87 -1.47
CA PRO A 81 -4.25 5.38 -2.77
C PRO A 81 -3.98 6.55 -3.71
N VAL A 82 -2.81 6.58 -4.37
CA VAL A 82 -2.42 7.65 -5.31
C VAL A 82 -3.40 7.87 -6.45
N ARG A 83 -4.07 6.80 -6.89
CA ARG A 83 -5.04 6.80 -7.99
C ARG A 83 -6.49 6.70 -7.52
N ALA A 84 -6.79 7.05 -6.26
CA ALA A 84 -8.17 7.23 -5.88
C ALA A 84 -8.80 8.25 -6.86
N PRO A 85 -9.90 7.94 -7.56
CA PRO A 85 -10.64 8.98 -8.24
C PRO A 85 -10.94 10.04 -7.18
N GLY A 86 -10.54 11.29 -7.44
CA GLY A 86 -10.96 12.40 -6.57
C GLY A 86 -12.49 12.37 -6.43
N PRO A 87 -13.06 12.98 -5.38
CA PRO A 87 -14.50 13.18 -5.35
C PRO A 87 -14.88 13.79 -6.70
N GLY A 88 -15.67 13.06 -7.48
CA GLY A 88 -16.11 13.52 -8.79
C GLY A 88 -16.70 14.92 -8.63
N PRO A 89 -16.64 15.77 -9.67
CA PRO A 89 -17.31 17.06 -9.61
C PRO A 89 -18.75 16.83 -9.12
N PRO A 90 -19.26 17.64 -8.16
CA PRO A 90 -20.62 17.47 -7.67
C PRO A 90 -21.57 17.45 -8.88
N PRO A 91 -22.60 16.57 -8.86
CA PRO A 91 -23.52 16.49 -9.98
C PRO A 91 -24.07 17.89 -10.26
N ALA A 92 -23.93 18.36 -11.50
CA ALA A 92 -24.45 19.65 -11.90
C ALA A 92 -25.95 19.68 -11.57
N ALA A 93 -26.34 20.59 -10.67
CA ALA A 93 -27.75 20.80 -10.33
C ALA A 93 -28.50 21.16 -11.63
N ARG A 94 -29.46 20.32 -12.00
CA ARG A 94 -30.42 20.61 -13.08
C ARG A 94 -31.63 21.32 -12.52
#